data_AF-A0A453K165-F1
#
_entry.id   AF-A0A453K165-F1
#
_cell.length_a   1.000
_cell.length_b   1.000
_cell.length_c   1.000
_cell.angle_alpha   90.00
_cell.angle_beta   90.00
_cell.angle_gamma   90.00
#
_symmetry.space_group_name_H-M   'P 1'
#
loop_
_entity.id
_entity.type
_entity.pdbx_description
1 polymer ?
#
loop_
_entity_poly.entity_id
_entity_poly.type
_entity_poly.pdbx_seq_one_letter_code
_entity_poly.pdbx_strand_id
1 'polypeptide(L)'
;MAMTSKEGDDHELIEKIKLDKDRYNAVIECYESLKIILVCLLLDYNDKRIVDDIDKIVRNSMQNNTLLEDFKMAEIGKVSNTLVKLLQLLKSEPTDDTTERKIVNALQDFMEIATRDFMKDGHGILKDENERKQSFTNLNMDVIKDAFWREQFVRLHLLLTMKDSAMDVPTNLDARRRITFFANSLFMKMPRAPQVHDMISFRC
;
A
#
# COMPACT_ATOMS: atom_id res chain seq x y z
N MET A 1 -1.12 -18.40 -7.67
CA MET A 1 0.17 -18.88 -8.21
C MET A 1 1.25 -18.43 -7.25
N ALA A 2 2.00 -19.38 -6.68
CA ALA A 2 3.07 -19.09 -5.74
C ALA A 2 4.25 -18.48 -6.51
N MET A 3 4.66 -17.27 -6.13
CA MET A 3 5.92 -16.66 -6.59
C MET A 3 7.06 -17.29 -5.81
N THR A 4 7.60 -18.41 -6.29
CA THR A 4 8.94 -18.86 -5.87
C THR A 4 9.94 -18.20 -6.80
N SER A 5 10.25 -16.93 -6.53
CA SER A 5 11.36 -16.22 -7.15
C SER A 5 12.68 -16.79 -6.59
N LYS A 6 13.65 -17.06 -7.48
CA LYS A 6 15.02 -17.40 -7.06
C LYS A 6 15.66 -16.09 -6.59
N GLU A 7 16.51 -16.09 -5.56
CA GLU A 7 17.12 -14.88 -4.98
C GLU A 7 17.76 -13.90 -6.02
N GLY A 8 18.22 -14.40 -7.18
CA GLY A 8 18.71 -13.56 -8.28
C GLY A 8 17.63 -12.75 -9.03
N ASP A 9 16.38 -13.23 -9.06
CA ASP A 9 15.23 -12.55 -9.67
C ASP A 9 14.75 -11.38 -8.78
N ASP A 10 14.73 -11.58 -7.45
CA ASP A 10 14.35 -10.50 -6.50
C ASP A 10 15.32 -9.31 -6.53
N HIS A 11 16.63 -9.55 -6.69
CA HIS A 11 17.61 -8.46 -6.80
C HIS A 11 17.40 -7.64 -8.08
N GLU A 12 17.18 -8.31 -9.21
CA GLU A 12 16.92 -7.66 -10.50
C GLU A 12 15.61 -6.85 -10.46
N LEU A 13 14.58 -7.37 -9.79
CA LEU A 13 13.30 -6.67 -9.60
C LEU A 13 13.47 -5.41 -8.74
N ILE A 14 14.20 -5.47 -7.64
CA ILE A 14 14.46 -4.30 -6.79
C ILE A 14 15.25 -3.24 -7.55
N GLU A 15 16.27 -3.62 -8.32
CA GLU A 15 17.01 -2.68 -9.16
C GLU A 15 16.11 -2.03 -10.21
N LYS A 16 15.25 -2.82 -10.89
CA LYS A 16 14.26 -2.29 -11.84
C LYS A 16 13.29 -1.29 -11.19
N ILE A 17 12.84 -1.57 -9.97
CA ILE A 17 11.97 -0.65 -9.21
C ILE A 17 12.73 0.64 -8.88
N LYS A 18 13.99 0.55 -8.45
CA LYS A 18 14.81 1.73 -8.11
C LYS A 18 15.16 2.59 -9.34
N LEU A 19 15.29 1.98 -10.52
CA LEU A 19 15.57 2.69 -11.78
C LEU A 19 14.37 3.52 -12.25
N ASP A 20 13.16 3.05 -12.01
CA ASP A 20 11.93 3.76 -12.33
C ASP A 20 11.48 4.59 -11.12
N LYS A 21 11.78 5.89 -11.16
CA LYS A 21 11.48 6.83 -10.06
C LYS A 21 10.00 6.80 -9.65
N ASP A 22 9.09 6.62 -10.60
CA ASP A 22 7.65 6.65 -10.31
C ASP A 22 7.21 5.35 -9.65
N ARG A 23 7.72 4.20 -10.09
CA ARG A 23 7.50 2.91 -9.39
C ARG A 23 8.08 2.91 -8.00
N TYR A 24 9.29 3.41 -7.82
CA TYR A 24 9.91 3.55 -6.50
C TYR A 24 9.05 4.42 -5.59
N ASN A 25 8.64 5.61 -6.05
CA ASN A 25 7.79 6.51 -5.28
C ASN A 25 6.44 5.87 -4.91
N ALA A 26 5.82 5.11 -5.82
CA ALA A 26 4.57 4.42 -5.55
C ALA A 26 4.73 3.36 -4.43
N VAL A 27 5.85 2.62 -4.41
CA VAL A 27 6.14 1.66 -3.32
C VAL A 27 6.31 2.39 -1.98
N ILE A 28 7.05 3.50 -1.96
CA ILE A 28 7.21 4.32 -0.76
C ILE A 28 5.86 4.87 -0.28
N GLU A 29 5.05 5.38 -1.19
CA GLU A 29 3.74 5.94 -0.87
C GLU A 29 2.80 4.89 -0.28
N CYS A 30 2.78 3.67 -0.82
CA CYS A 30 2.03 2.55 -0.26
C CYS A 30 2.45 2.24 1.17
N TYR A 31 3.77 2.22 1.42
CA TYR A 31 4.32 1.97 2.74
C TYR A 31 3.98 3.07 3.75
N GLU A 32 4.18 4.34 3.38
CA GLU A 32 3.85 5.47 4.26
C GLU A 32 2.35 5.56 4.54
N SER A 33 1.51 5.28 3.52
CA SER A 33 0.05 5.23 3.70
C SER A 33 -0.36 4.14 4.70
N LEU A 34 0.24 2.95 4.59
CA LEU A 34 0.02 1.85 5.54
C LEU A 34 0.39 2.27 6.96
N LYS A 35 1.59 2.85 7.16
CA LYS A 35 2.05 3.30 8.48
C LYS A 35 1.08 4.30 9.10
N ILE A 36 0.67 5.31 8.34
CA ILE A 36 -0.28 6.34 8.79
C ILE A 36 -1.61 5.71 9.22
N ILE A 37 -2.14 4.78 8.41
CA ILE A 37 -3.36 4.04 8.73
C ILE A 37 -3.21 3.28 10.05
N LEU A 38 -2.13 2.52 10.23
CA LEU A 38 -1.91 1.73 11.45
C LEU A 38 -1.81 2.63 12.69
N VAL A 39 -1.04 3.71 12.63
CA VAL A 39 -0.86 4.64 13.77
C VAL A 39 -2.18 5.32 14.14
N CYS A 40 -3.02 5.69 13.18
CA CYS A 40 -4.31 6.33 13.44
C CYS A 40 -5.38 5.36 13.91
N LEU A 41 -5.33 4.10 13.44
CA LEU A 41 -6.25 3.05 13.86
C LEU A 41 -6.03 2.63 15.31
N LEU A 42 -4.79 2.68 15.80
CA LEU A 42 -4.45 2.24 17.15
C LEU A 42 -4.70 3.35 18.18
N LEU A 43 -5.23 2.98 19.34
CA LEU A 43 -5.35 3.90 20.49
C LEU A 43 -4.19 3.72 21.47
N ASP A 44 -3.77 2.48 21.70
CA ASP A 44 -2.79 2.15 22.72
C ASP A 44 -1.37 2.58 22.33
N TYR A 45 -0.67 3.21 23.28
CA TYR A 45 0.69 3.69 23.06
C TYR A 45 1.68 2.57 22.75
N ASN A 46 1.52 1.41 23.40
CA ASN A 46 2.39 0.26 23.19
C ASN A 46 2.25 -0.30 21.77
N ASP A 47 1.03 -0.39 21.25
CA ASP A 47 0.77 -0.84 19.89
C ASP A 47 1.38 0.12 18.85
N LYS A 48 1.25 1.43 19.07
CA LYS A 48 1.90 2.45 18.22
C LYS A 48 3.41 2.33 18.24
N ARG A 49 3.99 2.09 19.42
CA ARG A 49 5.43 1.89 19.57
C ARG A 49 5.92 0.67 18.78
N ILE A 50 5.15 -0.41 18.72
CA ILE A 50 5.47 -1.57 17.89
C ILE A 50 5.52 -1.18 16.40
N VAL A 51 4.54 -0.41 15.92
CA VAL A 51 4.53 0.11 14.54
C VAL A 51 5.77 0.98 14.26
N ASP A 52 6.15 1.85 15.21
CA ASP A 52 7.33 2.70 15.10
C ASP A 52 8.64 1.90 15.10
N ASP A 53 8.73 0.82 15.88
CA ASP A 53 9.91 -0.05 15.92
C ASP A 53 10.05 -0.86 14.62
N ILE A 54 8.94 -1.31 14.02
CA ILE A 54 8.93 -1.89 12.67
C ILE A 54 9.40 -0.85 11.64
N ASP A 55 8.91 0.39 11.73
CA ASP A 55 9.30 1.47 10.81
C ASP A 55 10.80 1.79 10.87
N LYS A 56 11.39 1.82 12.08
CA LYS A 56 12.84 1.97 12.22
C LYS A 56 13.60 0.85 11.53
N ILE A 57 13.17 -0.40 11.68
CA ILE A 57 13.83 -1.55 11.04
C ILE A 57 13.74 -1.46 9.52
N VAL A 58 12.55 -1.16 8.98
CA VAL A 58 12.36 -0.98 7.53
C VAL A 58 13.24 0.15 7.01
N ARG A 59 13.24 1.33 7.65
CA ARG A 59 14.06 2.47 7.21
C ARG A 59 15.55 2.21 7.29
N ASN A 60 16.03 1.56 8.35
CA ASN A 60 17.44 1.18 8.48
C ASN A 60 17.84 0.21 7.35
N SER A 61 17.00 -0.78 7.08
CA SER A 61 17.22 -1.74 6.00
C SER A 61 17.26 -1.08 4.62
N MET A 62 16.36 -0.13 4.37
CA MET A 62 16.34 0.66 3.14
C MET A 62 17.59 1.52 2.97
N GLN A 63 18.05 2.19 4.04
CA GLN A 63 19.26 3.02 4.02
C GLN A 63 20.52 2.19 3.77
N ASN A 64 20.59 0.99 4.36
CA ASN A 64 21.72 0.08 4.22
C ASN A 64 21.67 -0.78 2.95
N ASN A 65 20.57 -0.73 2.18
CA ASN A 65 20.27 -1.61 1.05
C ASN A 65 20.23 -3.10 1.40
N THR A 66 19.89 -3.45 2.65
CA THR A 66 19.85 -4.82 3.18
C THR A 66 18.46 -5.43 3.17
N LEU A 67 17.51 -4.89 2.38
CA LEU A 67 16.11 -5.34 2.38
C LEU A 67 15.94 -6.85 2.10
N LEU A 68 16.72 -7.41 1.18
CA LEU A 68 16.72 -8.85 0.88
C LEU A 68 17.36 -9.69 2.00
N GLU A 69 18.23 -9.07 2.78
CA GLU A 69 18.91 -9.70 3.91
C GLU A 69 18.05 -9.67 5.17
N ASP A 70 17.32 -8.57 5.42
CA ASP A 70 16.55 -8.36 6.65
C ASP A 70 15.13 -8.94 6.58
N PHE A 71 14.59 -9.13 5.37
CA PHE A 71 13.22 -9.60 5.13
C PHE A 71 13.18 -10.87 4.26
N LYS A 72 12.17 -11.71 4.50
CA LYS A 72 11.92 -12.94 3.74
C LYS A 72 10.98 -12.63 2.59
N MET A 73 11.53 -12.32 1.41
CA MET A 73 10.72 -11.95 0.24
C MET A 73 9.72 -13.02 -0.20
N ALA A 74 9.99 -14.29 0.07
CA ALA A 74 9.03 -15.38 -0.14
C ALA A 74 7.68 -15.16 0.60
N GLU A 75 7.69 -14.39 1.69
CA GLU A 75 6.53 -14.12 2.56
C GLU A 75 5.81 -12.82 2.20
N ILE A 76 6.34 -11.99 1.29
CA ILE A 76 5.73 -10.70 0.92
C ILE A 76 4.31 -10.87 0.38
N GLY A 77 4.05 -11.98 -0.32
CA GLY A 77 2.72 -12.33 -0.80
C GLY A 77 1.74 -12.60 0.34
N LYS A 78 2.18 -13.21 1.45
CA LYS A 78 1.32 -13.44 2.62
C LYS A 78 0.99 -12.13 3.31
N VAL A 79 1.97 -11.26 3.52
CA VAL A 79 1.79 -9.91 4.09
C VAL A 79 0.82 -9.09 3.25
N SER A 80 1.01 -9.08 1.92
CA SER A 80 0.12 -8.37 1.01
C SER A 80 -1.32 -8.89 1.09
N ASN A 81 -1.50 -10.21 1.09
CA ASN A 81 -2.84 -10.81 1.16
C ASN A 81 -3.56 -10.52 2.49
N THR A 82 -2.85 -10.53 3.62
CA THR A 82 -3.45 -10.20 4.92
C THR A 82 -3.75 -8.71 5.05
N LEU A 83 -2.89 -7.84 4.51
CA LEU A 83 -3.18 -6.41 4.42
C LEU A 83 -4.41 -6.14 3.56
N VAL A 84 -4.54 -6.78 2.40
CA VAL A 84 -5.72 -6.64 1.54
C VAL A 84 -6.99 -7.06 2.28
N LYS A 85 -6.96 -8.17 3.04
CA LYS A 85 -8.09 -8.60 3.87
C LYS A 85 -8.45 -7.57 4.94
N LEU A 86 -7.46 -7.01 5.64
CA LEU A 86 -7.68 -5.96 6.63
C LEU A 86 -8.34 -4.72 5.98
N LEU A 87 -7.79 -4.23 4.87
CA LEU A 87 -8.33 -3.07 4.15
C LEU A 87 -9.74 -3.32 3.60
N GLN A 88 -10.06 -4.57 3.22
CA GLN A 88 -11.42 -4.94 2.82
C GLN A 88 -12.44 -4.82 3.95
N LEU A 89 -12.04 -5.11 5.18
CA LEU A 89 -12.89 -4.93 6.36
C LEU A 89 -12.98 -3.45 6.73
N LEU A 90 -11.87 -2.71 6.70
CA LEU A 90 -11.83 -1.28 7.03
C LEU A 90 -12.64 -0.41 6.06
N LYS A 91 -12.72 -0.76 4.77
CA LYS A 91 -13.54 -0.02 3.79
C LYS A 91 -15.04 -0.27 3.94
N SER A 92 -15.44 -1.38 4.55
CA SER A 92 -16.86 -1.66 4.83
C SER A 92 -17.36 -0.79 5.99
N GLU A 93 -18.63 -0.40 5.98
CA GLU A 93 -19.21 0.30 7.12
C GLU A 93 -19.36 -0.70 8.29
N PRO A 94 -18.79 -0.40 9.47
CA PRO A 94 -18.95 -1.29 10.62
C PRO A 94 -20.41 -1.25 11.08
N THR A 95 -21.15 -2.32 10.77
CA THR A 95 -22.58 -2.43 11.06
C THR A 95 -22.87 -3.02 12.44
N ASP A 96 -21.91 -3.72 13.06
CA ASP A 96 -22.08 -4.46 14.30
C ASP A 96 -20.76 -4.80 15.01
N ASP A 97 -20.85 -5.20 16.29
CA ASP A 97 -19.72 -5.69 17.12
C ASP A 97 -18.98 -6.87 16.48
N THR A 98 -19.65 -7.64 15.60
CA THR A 98 -19.02 -8.77 14.91
C THR A 98 -18.02 -8.31 13.86
N THR A 99 -18.27 -7.17 13.20
CA THR A 99 -17.34 -6.57 12.24
C THR A 99 -16.11 -6.01 12.95
N GLU A 100 -16.30 -5.37 14.11
CA GLU A 100 -15.18 -4.87 14.94
C GLU A 100 -14.22 -6.01 15.32
N ARG A 101 -14.74 -7.13 15.83
CA ARG A 101 -13.91 -8.31 16.16
C ARG A 101 -13.17 -8.86 14.94
N LYS A 102 -13.79 -8.85 13.75
CA LYS A 102 -13.13 -9.29 12.52
C LYS A 102 -11.97 -8.36 12.15
N ILE A 103 -12.12 -7.04 12.34
CA ILE A 103 -11.07 -6.06 12.08
C ILE A 103 -9.89 -6.27 13.05
N VAL A 104 -10.18 -6.42 14.35
CA VAL A 104 -9.16 -6.72 15.37
C VAL A 104 -8.39 -7.99 15.00
N ASN A 105 -9.09 -9.09 14.70
CA ASN A 105 -8.44 -10.34 14.31
C ASN A 105 -7.60 -10.18 13.04
N ALA A 106 -8.12 -9.49 12.01
CA ALA A 106 -7.38 -9.27 10.78
C ALA A 106 -6.13 -8.39 10.98
N LEU A 107 -6.19 -7.42 11.88
CA LEU A 107 -5.05 -6.59 12.25
C LEU A 107 -4.00 -7.41 13.02
N GLN A 108 -4.42 -8.21 14.00
CA GLN A 108 -3.54 -9.11 14.74
C GLN A 108 -2.84 -10.11 13.80
N ASP A 109 -3.60 -10.75 12.90
CA ASP A 109 -3.06 -11.66 11.89
C ASP A 109 -2.04 -10.96 10.98
N PHE A 110 -2.34 -9.72 10.54
CA PHE A 110 -1.43 -8.94 9.72
C PHE A 110 -0.13 -8.61 10.47
N MET A 111 -0.23 -8.11 11.70
CA MET A 111 0.93 -7.75 12.52
C MET A 111 1.78 -8.97 12.88
N GLU A 112 1.16 -10.13 13.12
CA GLU A 112 1.87 -11.38 13.38
C GLU A 112 2.67 -11.82 12.15
N ILE A 113 2.05 -11.87 10.97
CA ILE A 113 2.73 -12.30 9.74
C ILE A 113 3.84 -11.30 9.37
N ALA A 114 3.58 -10.00 9.50
CA ALA A 114 4.57 -8.96 9.21
C ALA A 114 5.81 -9.08 10.11
N THR A 115 5.63 -9.39 11.40
CA THR A 115 6.74 -9.44 12.36
C THR A 115 7.42 -10.80 12.46
N ARG A 116 6.69 -11.92 12.41
CA ARG A 116 7.27 -13.26 12.61
C ARG A 116 7.67 -13.95 11.31
N ASP A 117 6.83 -13.84 10.30
CA ASP A 117 7.04 -14.58 9.06
C ASP A 117 7.92 -13.76 8.12
N PHE A 118 7.59 -12.47 7.93
CA PHE A 118 8.26 -11.61 6.95
C PHE A 118 9.59 -11.03 7.42
N MET A 119 9.70 -10.53 8.65
CA MET A 119 10.97 -10.01 9.20
C MET A 119 11.84 -11.16 9.72
N LYS A 120 13.14 -11.17 9.42
CA LYS A 120 14.05 -12.23 9.94
C LYS A 120 14.31 -12.08 11.44
N ASP A 121 14.45 -10.86 11.94
CA ASP A 121 14.68 -10.55 13.36
C ASP A 121 13.43 -10.06 14.12
N GLY A 122 12.24 -10.15 13.52
CA GLY A 122 11.03 -9.56 14.09
C GLY A 122 10.44 -10.33 15.29
N HIS A 123 10.95 -11.53 15.61
CA HIS A 123 10.59 -12.27 16.81
C HIS A 123 10.86 -11.51 18.13
N GLY A 124 11.78 -10.54 18.13
CA GLY A 124 12.07 -9.70 19.30
C GLY A 124 11.11 -8.52 19.52
N ILE A 125 10.21 -8.26 18.55
CA ILE A 125 9.30 -7.10 18.57
C ILE A 125 8.06 -7.38 19.42
N LEU A 126 7.48 -8.58 19.29
CA LEU A 126 6.33 -9.05 20.09
C LEU A 126 6.83 -10.06 21.13
N LYS A 127 7.05 -9.61 22.38
CA LYS A 127 7.90 -10.32 23.35
C LYS A 127 7.22 -11.47 24.11
N ASP A 128 5.90 -11.68 23.98
CA ASP A 128 5.18 -12.80 24.63
C ASP A 128 3.90 -13.22 23.86
N GLU A 129 3.44 -14.47 23.99
CA GLU A 129 2.10 -14.92 23.55
C GLU A 129 0.96 -14.20 24.27
N ASN A 130 1.17 -13.83 25.53
CA ASN A 130 0.14 -13.12 26.30
C ASN A 130 0.01 -11.65 25.88
N GLU A 131 1.13 -10.97 25.61
CA GLU A 131 1.11 -9.62 25.02
C GLU A 131 0.44 -9.65 23.64
N ARG A 132 0.66 -10.70 22.84
CA ARG A 132 0.02 -10.87 21.52
C ARG A 132 -1.50 -10.92 21.56
N LYS A 133 -2.08 -11.62 22.53
CA LYS A 133 -3.55 -11.72 22.66
C LYS A 133 -4.20 -10.42 23.12
N GLN A 134 -3.44 -9.56 23.78
CA GLN A 134 -3.94 -8.30 24.33
C GLN A 134 -3.60 -7.08 23.45
N SER A 135 -2.56 -7.17 22.62
CA SER A 135 -2.14 -6.11 21.68
C SER A 135 -3.13 -5.96 20.53
N PHE A 136 -3.24 -4.75 19.99
CA PHE A 136 -4.06 -4.39 18.83
C PHE A 136 -5.57 -4.63 19.00
N THR A 137 -6.06 -4.66 20.24
CA THR A 137 -7.47 -4.86 20.55
C THR A 137 -8.26 -3.55 20.59
N ASN A 138 -7.63 -2.47 21.04
CA ASN A 138 -8.26 -1.18 21.23
C ASN A 138 -8.09 -0.27 20.01
N LEU A 139 -9.12 -0.23 19.16
CA LEU A 139 -9.09 0.49 17.89
C LEU A 139 -9.90 1.79 17.95
N ASN A 140 -9.44 2.79 17.20
CA ASN A 140 -10.14 4.03 17.02
C ASN A 140 -11.28 3.86 16.00
N MET A 141 -12.48 3.56 16.50
CA MET A 141 -13.65 3.32 15.65
C MET A 141 -14.14 4.58 14.91
N ASP A 142 -13.82 5.78 15.41
CA ASP A 142 -14.17 7.04 14.74
C ASP A 142 -13.40 7.18 13.42
N VAL A 143 -12.13 6.77 13.39
CA VAL A 143 -11.31 6.70 12.17
C VAL A 143 -11.92 5.76 11.13
N ILE A 144 -12.53 4.65 11.54
CA ILE A 144 -13.14 3.68 10.61
C ILE A 144 -14.46 4.22 10.02
N LYS A 145 -15.18 5.04 10.78
CA LYS A 145 -16.45 5.66 10.36
C LYS A 145 -16.25 6.91 9.53
N ASP A 146 -15.13 7.60 9.74
CA ASP A 146 -14.78 8.82 9.04
C ASP A 146 -14.63 8.64 7.52
N ALA A 147 -15.22 9.57 6.76
CA ALA A 147 -15.25 9.48 5.30
C ALA A 147 -13.87 9.68 4.67
N PHE A 148 -13.04 10.56 5.22
CA PHE A 148 -11.69 10.81 4.72
C PHE A 148 -10.82 9.55 4.87
N TRP A 149 -10.89 8.89 6.01
CA TRP A 149 -10.16 7.64 6.23
C TRP A 149 -10.68 6.49 5.38
N ARG A 150 -12.00 6.40 5.15
CA ARG A 150 -12.58 5.43 4.22
C ARG A 150 -11.98 5.58 2.82
N GLU A 151 -11.81 6.80 2.33
CA GLU A 151 -11.14 7.06 1.06
C GLU A 151 -9.68 6.57 1.07
N GLN A 152 -8.95 6.79 2.17
CA GLN A 152 -7.57 6.29 2.29
C GLN A 152 -7.50 4.75 2.26
N PHE A 153 -8.42 4.05 2.94
CA PHE A 153 -8.48 2.58 2.89
C PHE A 153 -8.79 2.08 1.48
N VAL A 154 -9.74 2.71 0.80
CA VAL A 154 -10.10 2.38 -0.59
C VAL A 154 -8.91 2.62 -1.52
N ARG A 155 -8.23 3.76 -1.37
CA ARG A 155 -7.06 4.13 -2.18
C ARG A 155 -5.92 3.13 -2.04
N LEU A 156 -5.53 2.81 -0.80
CA LEU A 156 -4.47 1.82 -0.56
C LEU A 156 -4.88 0.43 -1.04
N HIS A 157 -6.13 0.02 -0.81
CA HIS A 157 -6.64 -1.25 -1.33
C HIS A 157 -6.55 -1.30 -2.85
N LEU A 158 -6.95 -0.24 -3.56
CA LEU A 158 -6.86 -0.15 -5.02
C LEU A 158 -5.41 -0.22 -5.51
N LEU A 159 -4.48 0.49 -4.86
CA LEU A 159 -3.05 0.42 -5.21
C LEU A 159 -2.49 -1.00 -5.08
N LEU A 160 -2.89 -1.75 -4.05
CA LEU A 160 -2.42 -3.11 -3.82
C LEU A 160 -3.11 -4.18 -4.69
N THR A 161 -4.36 -3.94 -5.09
CA THR A 161 -5.20 -4.92 -5.78
C THR A 161 -5.49 -4.62 -7.24
N MET A 162 -5.05 -3.46 -7.74
CA MET A 162 -5.09 -3.16 -9.17
C MET A 162 -4.34 -4.25 -9.91
N LYS A 163 -5.10 -5.14 -10.53
CA LYS A 163 -4.59 -6.06 -11.55
C LYS A 163 -4.49 -5.29 -12.87
N ASP A 164 -3.73 -5.84 -13.82
CA ASP A 164 -3.48 -5.30 -15.16
C ASP A 164 -4.73 -4.93 -15.99
N SER A 165 -5.96 -4.98 -15.46
CA SER A 165 -7.16 -4.45 -16.12
C SER A 165 -7.12 -2.93 -16.35
N ALA A 166 -6.17 -2.20 -15.76
CA ALA A 166 -5.86 -0.82 -16.15
C ALA A 166 -5.19 -0.73 -17.53
N MET A 167 -4.78 -1.86 -18.12
CA MET A 167 -4.34 -1.98 -19.53
C MET A 167 -5.51 -2.18 -20.49
N ASP A 168 -6.76 -2.25 -20.03
CA ASP A 168 -7.91 -2.35 -20.92
C ASP A 168 -8.17 -0.99 -21.57
N VAL A 169 -7.35 -0.72 -22.59
CA VAL A 169 -7.39 0.50 -23.38
C VAL A 169 -8.79 0.58 -24.01
N PRO A 170 -9.50 1.72 -23.87
CA PRO A 170 -10.80 1.88 -24.48
C PRO A 170 -10.74 1.50 -25.96
N THR A 171 -11.63 0.61 -26.40
CA THR A 171 -11.74 0.20 -27.82
C THR A 171 -12.06 1.39 -28.72
N ASN A 172 -12.72 2.41 -28.17
CA ASN A 172 -13.00 3.67 -28.86
C ASN A 172 -11.70 4.46 -29.10
N LEU A 173 -11.40 4.67 -30.38
CA LEU A 173 -10.21 5.38 -30.83
C LEU A 173 -10.12 6.83 -30.34
N ASP A 174 -11.24 7.56 -30.22
CA ASP A 174 -11.26 8.94 -29.73
C ASP A 174 -11.01 9.01 -28.23
N ALA A 175 -11.63 8.11 -27.46
CA ALA A 175 -11.35 7.98 -26.03
C ALA A 175 -9.87 7.68 -25.77
N ARG A 176 -9.28 6.77 -26.55
CA ARG A 176 -7.84 6.47 -26.50
C ARG A 176 -7.00 7.71 -26.82
N ARG A 177 -7.32 8.45 -27.88
CA ARG A 177 -6.61 9.70 -28.23
C ARG A 177 -6.69 10.75 -27.13
N ARG A 178 -7.85 10.94 -26.50
CA ARG A 178 -8.03 11.90 -25.40
C ARG A 178 -7.24 11.50 -24.16
N ILE A 179 -7.25 10.23 -23.79
CA ILE A 179 -6.47 9.72 -22.64
C ILE A 179 -4.97 9.87 -22.93
N THR A 180 -4.50 9.48 -24.12
CA THR A 180 -3.10 9.65 -24.51
C THR A 180 -2.69 11.12 -24.52
N PHE A 181 -3.54 12.00 -25.06
CA PHE A 181 -3.28 13.45 -25.05
C PHE A 181 -3.18 13.97 -23.61
N PHE A 182 -4.11 13.60 -22.74
CA PHE A 182 -4.10 13.98 -21.33
C PHE A 182 -2.85 13.46 -20.61
N ALA A 183 -2.55 12.17 -20.71
CA ALA A 183 -1.39 11.56 -20.08
C ALA A 183 -0.07 12.20 -20.55
N ASN A 184 0.11 12.36 -21.87
CA ASN A 184 1.29 13.04 -22.42
C ASN A 184 1.37 14.50 -21.93
N SER A 185 0.23 15.17 -21.78
CA SER A 185 0.20 16.55 -21.30
C SER A 185 0.57 16.71 -19.82
N LEU A 186 0.38 15.68 -18.98
CA LEU A 186 0.86 15.70 -17.59
C LEU A 186 2.39 15.81 -17.52
N PHE A 187 3.08 15.24 -18.51
CA PHE A 187 4.55 15.20 -18.56
C PHE A 187 5.15 16.18 -19.57
N MET A 188 4.33 16.92 -20.31
CA MET A 188 4.75 17.92 -21.26
C MET A 188 4.44 19.33 -20.73
N LYS A 189 5.31 20.30 -21.03
CA LYS A 189 4.95 21.72 -20.88
C LYS A 189 3.94 22.07 -21.97
N MET A 190 2.65 22.03 -21.63
CA MET A 190 1.60 22.44 -22.58
C MET A 190 1.79 23.92 -22.93
N PRO A 191 1.89 24.26 -24.23
CA PRO A 191 1.90 25.65 -24.65
C PRO A 191 0.56 26.31 -24.31
N ARG A 192 0.57 27.60 -23.99
CA ARG A 192 -0.67 28.35 -23.77
C ARG A 192 -1.54 28.28 -25.01
N ALA A 193 -2.84 28.09 -24.79
CA ALA A 193 -3.81 28.09 -25.88
C ALA A 193 -3.69 29.40 -26.68
N PRO A 194 -3.56 29.33 -28.01
CA PRO A 194 -3.54 30.51 -28.87
C PRO A 194 -4.89 31.23 -28.79
N GLN A 195 -4.93 32.52 -29.17
CA GLN A 195 -6.19 33.25 -29.19
C GLN A 195 -7.13 32.69 -30.26
N VAL A 196 -8.45 32.83 -30.06
CA VAL A 196 -9.48 32.23 -30.93
C VAL A 196 -9.31 32.66 -32.39
N HIS A 197 -8.82 33.87 -32.65
CA HIS A 197 -8.56 34.37 -34.01
C HIS A 197 -7.34 33.73 -34.69
N ASP A 198 -6.43 33.13 -33.93
CA ASP A 198 -5.25 32.39 -34.42
C ASP A 198 -5.53 30.88 -34.56
N MET A 199 -6.69 30.41 -34.12
CA MET A 199 -7.05 29.00 -34.23
C MET A 199 -7.43 28.67 -35.66
N ILE A 200 -6.69 27.73 -36.26
CA ILE A 200 -7.00 27.20 -37.58
C ILE A 200 -8.33 26.46 -37.49
N SER A 201 -9.32 26.88 -38.29
CA SER A 201 -10.62 26.21 -38.35
C SER A 201 -10.41 24.74 -38.72
N PHE A 202 -11.01 23.81 -37.98
CA PHE A 202 -11.07 22.41 -38.39
C PHE A 202 -11.77 22.33 -39.74
N ARG A 203 -11.02 22.15 -40.82
CA ARG A 203 -11.59 21.85 -42.13
C ARG A 203 -12.04 20.39 -42.08
N CYS A 204 -13.35 20.18 -42.21
CA CYS A 204 -13.95 18.87 -42.46
C CYS A 204 -13.58 18.36 -43.86
#